data_AF-A0A3C0GNR7-F1
#
_entry.id   AF-A0A3C0GNR7-F1
#
_cell.length_a   1.000
_cell.length_b   1.000
_cell.length_c   1.000
_cell.angle_alpha   90.00
_cell.angle_beta   90.00
_cell.angle_gamma   90.00
#
_symmetry.space_group_name_H-M   'P 1'
#
loop_
_entity.id
_entity.type
_entity.pdbx_description
1 polymer ?
#
loop_
_entity_poly.entity_id
_entity_poly.type
_entity_poly.pdbx_seq_one_letter_code
_entity_poly.pdbx_strand_id
1 'polypeptide(L)' 'MTEAGAPQVTLVDESHPDAALYSSLAASFPGELVDFSSHTADGRKIVVSVYSDSNPGELYLFDRDTGKARFLMQRA' A
#
# COMPACT_ATOMS: atom_id res chain seq x y z
N MET A 1 -25.64 -13.67 -0.34
CA MET A 1 -24.19 -13.43 -0.53
C MET A 1 -24.07 -11.95 -0.80
N THR A 2 -23.62 -11.15 0.16
CA THR A 2 -23.45 -9.71 -0.04
C THR A 2 -22.24 -9.52 -0.96
N GLU A 3 -22.48 -9.05 -2.18
CA GLU A 3 -21.47 -8.81 -3.21
C GLU A 3 -20.67 -7.53 -2.97
N ALA A 4 -20.06 -7.39 -1.80
CA ALA A 4 -18.97 -6.44 -1.62
C ALA A 4 -17.68 -7.22 -1.88
N GLY A 5 -17.38 -7.49 -3.16
CA GLY A 5 -16.10 -8.06 -3.55
C GLY A 5 -14.99 -7.06 -3.21
N ALA A 6 -13.87 -7.54 -2.65
CA ALA A 6 -12.73 -6.69 -2.37
C ALA A 6 -12.36 -5.89 -3.64
N PRO A 7 -12.05 -4.59 -3.50
CA PRO A 7 -11.74 -3.72 -4.65
C PRO A 7 -10.63 -4.31 -5.50
N GLN A 8 -10.84 -4.33 -6.82
CA GLN A 8 -9.80 -4.73 -7.77
C GLN A 8 -8.98 -3.52 -8.18
N VAL A 9 -7.66 -3.62 -8.03
CA VAL A 9 -6.72 -2.59 -8.45
C VAL A 9 -6.18 -2.94 -9.83
N THR A 10 -6.32 -2.01 -10.76
CA THR A 10 -5.73 -2.08 -12.10
C THR A 10 -4.65 -1.02 -12.20
N LEU A 11 -3.45 -1.43 -12.57
CA LEU A 11 -2.34 -0.52 -12.81
C LEU A 11 -2.50 0.11 -14.20
N VAL A 12 -2.43 1.43 -14.27
CA VAL A 12 -2.53 2.16 -15.55
C VAL A 12 -1.30 1.94 -16.41
N ASP A 13 -0.13 1.84 -15.79
CA ASP A 13 1.13 1.50 -16.42
C ASP A 13 1.84 0.42 -15.60
N GLU A 14 1.76 -0.82 -16.09
CA GLU A 14 2.39 -1.98 -15.47
C GLU A 14 3.93 -1.97 -15.59
N SER A 15 4.48 -1.17 -16.51
CA SER A 15 5.93 -1.06 -16.72
C SER A 15 6.61 -0.09 -15.74
N HIS A 16 5.83 0.75 -15.05
CA HIS A 16 6.37 1.68 -14.08
C HIS A 16 6.99 0.94 -12.88
N PRO A 17 8.17 1.32 -12.37
CA PRO A 17 8.82 0.61 -11.26
C PRO A 17 7.94 0.42 -10.01
N ASP A 18 7.05 1.38 -9.77
CA ASP A 18 6.13 1.33 -8.63
C ASP A 18 4.99 0.31 -8.78
N ALA A 19 4.70 -0.16 -10.00
CA ALA A 19 3.76 -1.26 -10.23
C ALA A 19 4.21 -2.54 -9.52
N ALA A 20 5.49 -2.88 -9.67
CA ALA A 20 6.09 -4.06 -9.03
C ALA A 20 6.12 -3.89 -7.51
N LEU A 21 6.47 -2.69 -7.03
CA LEU A 21 6.49 -2.38 -5.60
C LEU A 21 5.08 -2.49 -4.99
N TYR A 22 4.09 -1.87 -5.62
CA TYR A 22 2.69 -1.96 -5.22
C TYR A 22 2.26 -3.42 -5.10
N SER A 23 2.51 -4.22 -6.14
CA SER A 23 2.14 -5.64 -6.17
C SER A 23 2.78 -6.43 -5.03
N SER A 24 4.06 -6.17 -4.74
CA SER A 24 4.78 -6.80 -3.62
C SER A 24 4.20 -6.42 -2.25
N LEU A 25 3.81 -5.15 -2.07
CA LEU A 25 3.23 -4.68 -0.81
C LEU A 25 1.81 -5.21 -0.65
N ALA A 26 0.97 -5.13 -1.69
CA ALA A 26 -0.40 -5.64 -1.68
C ALA A 26 -0.46 -7.14 -1.36
N ALA A 27 0.49 -7.94 -1.87
CA ALA A 27 0.60 -9.36 -1.54
C ALA A 27 0.85 -9.63 -0.03
N SER A 28 1.37 -8.65 0.70
CA SER A 28 1.61 -8.74 2.15
C SER A 28 0.40 -8.41 3.00
N PHE A 29 -0.66 -7.84 2.41
CA PHE A 29 -1.90 -7.47 3.11
C PHE A 29 -3.15 -8.06 2.42
N PRO A 30 -3.35 -9.39 2.49
CA PRO A 30 -4.50 -10.03 1.84
C PRO A 30 -5.84 -9.49 2.38
N GLY A 31 -6.73 -9.07 1.47
CA GLY A 31 -8.05 -8.53 1.82
C GLY A 31 -8.06 -7.05 2.19
N GLU A 32 -6.90 -6.40 2.18
CA GLU A 32 -6.74 -4.97 2.42
C GLU A 32 -6.30 -4.25 1.13
N LEU A 33 -6.59 -2.95 1.05
CA LEU A 33 -6.04 -2.06 0.03
C LEU A 33 -4.75 -1.43 0.50
N VAL A 34 -3.83 -1.24 -0.44
CA VAL A 34 -2.59 -0.49 -0.26
C VAL A 34 -2.71 0.81 -1.05
N ASP A 35 -2.17 1.91 -0.51
CA ASP A 35 -2.09 3.19 -1.20
C ASP A 35 -0.78 3.92 -0.85
N PHE A 36 -0.20 4.64 -1.81
CA PHE A 36 1.03 5.40 -1.61
C PHE A 36 0.68 6.85 -1.30
N SER A 37 0.46 7.14 -0.02
CA SER A 37 -0.07 8.44 0.44
C SER A 37 0.90 9.60 0.26
N SER A 38 2.22 9.35 0.40
CA SER A 38 3.25 10.35 0.10
C SER A 38 4.61 9.71 -0.11
N HIS A 39 5.55 10.45 -0.70
CA HIS A 39 6.92 10.00 -0.89
C HIS A 39 7.90 11.16 -0.71
N THR A 40 9.14 10.80 -0.39
CA THR A 40 10.28 11.72 -0.41
C THR A 40 10.61 12.15 -1.84
N ALA A 41 11.24 13.32 -2.03
CA ALA A 41 11.54 13.84 -3.37
C ALA A 41 12.47 12.94 -4.20
N ASP A 42 13.32 12.16 -3.53
CA ASP A 42 14.18 11.14 -4.16
C ASP A 42 13.49 9.77 -4.31
N GLY A 43 12.26 9.65 -3.80
CA GLY A 43 11.44 8.44 -3.79
C GLY A 43 11.92 7.34 -2.84
N ARG A 44 13.01 7.47 -2.10
CA ARG A 44 13.56 6.34 -1.32
C ARG A 44 12.66 5.89 -0.19
N LYS A 45 11.90 6.82 0.38
CA LYS A 45 10.92 6.56 1.44
C LYS A 45 9.53 6.90 0.98
N ILE A 46 8.59 6.01 1.29
CA ILE A 46 7.18 6.11 0.92
C ILE A 46 6.34 5.93 2.18
N VAL A 47 5.36 6.79 2.39
CA VAL A 47 4.28 6.53 3.36
C VAL A 47 3.21 5.70 2.65
N VAL A 48 2.96 4.52 3.19
CA VAL A 48 2.00 3.55 2.68
C VAL A 48 0.80 3.51 3.61
N SER A 49 -0.41 3.67 3.07
CA SER A 49 -1.66 3.47 3.79
C SER A 49 -2.21 2.09 3.47
N VAL A 50 -2.64 1.36 4.50
CA VAL A 50 -3.31 0.06 4.37
C VAL A 50 -4.69 0.17 5.00
N TYR A 51 -5.76 -0.21 4.31
CA TYR A 51 -7.13 -0.04 4.80
C TYR A 51 -8.13 -1.00 4.14
N SER A 52 -9.28 -1.19 4.77
CA SER A 52 -10.39 -2.00 4.26
C SER A 52 -11.71 -1.50 4.86
N ASP A 53 -12.83 -2.13 4.49
CA ASP A 53 -14.14 -1.80 5.08
C ASP A 53 -14.18 -2.07 6.60
N SER A 54 -13.32 -2.96 7.11
CA SER A 54 -13.19 -3.29 8.53
C SER A 54 -11.96 -2.68 9.20
N ASN A 55 -10.95 -2.30 8.44
CA ASN A 55 -9.74 -1.66 8.95
C ASN A 55 -9.79 -0.15 8.67
N PRO A 56 -9.96 0.71 9.70
CA PRO A 56 -10.07 2.16 9.54
C PRO A 56 -8.80 2.81 8.97
N GLY A 57 -7.69 2.08 8.94
CA GLY A 57 -6.50 2.41 8.18
C GLY A 57 -5.25 2.47 9.05
N GLU A 58 -4.14 2.05 8.47
CA GLU A 58 -2.81 2.02 9.10
C GLU A 58 -1.80 2.70 8.19
N LEU A 59 -0.84 3.39 8.77
CA LEU A 59 0.25 4.04 8.05
C LEU A 59 1.57 3.34 8.35
N TYR A 60 2.33 3.09 7.30
CA TYR A 60 3.67 2.52 7.34
C TYR A 60 4.65 3.45 6.61
N LEU A 61 5.90 3.47 7.05
CA LEU A 61 7.01 4.03 6.30
C LEU A 61 7.78 2.90 5.63
N PHE A 62 7.69 2.82 4.32
CA PHE A 62 8.47 1.89 3.50
C PHE A 62 9.79 2.54 3.07
N ASP A 63 10.89 1.81 3.20
CA ASP A 63 12.22 2.22 2.77
C ASP A 63 12.69 1.31 1.62
N ARG A 64 12.84 1.88 0.42
CA ARG A 64 13.18 1.15 -0.82
C ARG A 64 14.57 0.50 -0.78
N ASP A 65 15.52 1.10 -0.06
CA ASP A 65 16.90 0.59 0.01
C ASP A 65 16.97 -0.71 0.82
N THR A 66 16.14 -0.81 1.87
CA THR A 66 16.11 -1.97 2.77
C THR A 66 14.97 -2.94 2.49
N GLY A 67 13.95 -2.52 1.75
CA GLY A 67 12.72 -3.28 1.51
C GLY A 67 11.86 -3.43 2.77
N LYS A 68 12.07 -2.61 3.81
CA LYS A 68 11.39 -2.74 5.10
C LYS A 68 10.26 -1.73 5.24
N ALA A 69 9.12 -2.19 5.73
CA ALA A 69 8.03 -1.34 6.19
C ALA A 69 8.09 -1.20 7.72
N ARG A 70 8.02 0.03 8.22
CA ARG A 70 7.91 0.34 9.65
C ARG A 70 6.55 0.94 9.94
N PHE A 71 5.81 0.34 10.87
CA PHE A 71 4.54 0.91 11.34
C PHE A 71 4.75 2.33 11.90
N LEU A 72 3.85 3.24 11.55
CA LEU A 72 3.83 4.61 12.04
C LEU A 72 2.70 4.82 13.03
N MET A 73 1.46 4.56 12.59
CA MET A 73 0.26 4.76 13.39
C MET A 73 -0.96 4.08 12.77
N GLN A 74 -2.00 3.90 13.57
CA GLN A 74 -3.34 3.53 13.13
C GLN A 74 -4.23 4.78 13.13
N ARG A 75 -5.13 4.89 12.14
CA ARG A 75 -6.13 5.94 12.06
C ARG A 75 -7.26 5.60 13.05
N ALA A 76 -7.64 6.58 13.87
CA ALA A 76 -8.68 6.46 14.90
C ALA A 76 -10.07 6.74 14.34
#